data_AF-A0A9E1Q8J9-F1
#
_entry.id   AF-A0A9E1Q8J9-F1
#
_cell.length_a   1.000
_cell.length_b   1.000
_cell.length_c   1.000
_cell.angle_alpha   90.00
_cell.angle_beta   90.00
_cell.angle_gamma   90.00
#
_symmetry.space_group_name_H-M   'P 1'
#
loop_
_entity.id
_entity.type
_entity.pdbx_description
1 polymer ?
#
loop_
_entity_poly.entity_id
_entity_poly.type
_entity_poly.pdbx_seq_one_letter_code
_entity_poly.pdbx_strand_id
1 'polypeptide(L)'
;MRYLLTLLLAALSLNAFSQNNAIHVYPWNPDANQDNEIGMGDLLSFLSVFGNEFGLPPEPCTYDGTPLEELMTGITDGTIILDSLFIEYELEDISTFYLAGCPEPITDTLVFVNSGMLYQDLSYSEYWRAQGNDAYSKEIRFRFYFNSADGLYHVQFGSYALDNLGFTNDGYFDNMWAYTPEVSIPFPASWVMNEDGIELEWSSGWAIYANYLHILPYWHYADE
;
A
#
# COMPACT_ATOMS: atom_id res chain seq x y z
N MET A 1 15.46 19.23 59.09
CA MET A 1 14.58 18.74 58.00
C MET A 1 14.21 19.82 56.98
N ARG A 2 13.89 21.06 57.40
CA ARG A 2 13.53 22.15 56.46
C ARG A 2 14.59 22.42 55.38
N TYR A 3 15.85 22.57 55.76
CA TYR A 3 16.95 22.82 54.80
C TYR A 3 17.26 21.64 53.86
N LEU A 4 16.97 20.41 54.32
CA LEU A 4 17.18 19.20 53.51
C LEU A 4 16.11 19.11 52.41
N LEU A 5 14.88 19.50 52.73
CA LEU A 5 13.79 19.60 51.76
C LEU A 5 14.05 20.69 50.71
N THR A 6 14.61 21.83 51.14
CA THR A 6 14.96 22.94 50.22
C THR A 6 16.05 22.54 49.23
N LEU A 7 17.07 21.80 49.69
CA LEU A 7 18.14 21.27 48.84
C LEU A 7 17.64 20.24 47.84
N LEU A 8 16.70 19.37 48.24
CA LEU A 8 16.10 18.36 47.35
C LEU A 8 15.23 19.01 46.26
N LEU A 9 14.44 20.03 46.63
CA LEU A 9 13.64 20.81 45.68
C LEU A 9 14.51 21.61 44.71
N ALA A 10 15.62 22.20 45.18
CA ALA A 10 16.58 22.87 44.31
C ALA A 10 17.31 21.91 43.36
N ALA A 11 17.66 20.70 43.83
CA ALA A 11 18.25 19.68 42.96
C ALA A 11 17.26 19.16 41.91
N LEU A 12 15.97 19.03 42.26
CA LEU A 12 14.91 18.65 41.32
C LEU A 12 14.61 19.74 40.28
N SER A 13 14.65 21.03 40.67
CA SER A 13 14.41 22.13 39.74
C SER A 13 15.57 22.39 38.77
N LEU A 14 16.81 22.10 39.18
CA LEU A 14 18.00 22.21 38.31
C LEU A 14 18.07 21.11 37.24
N ASN A 15 17.37 19.98 37.44
CA ASN A 15 17.23 18.94 36.41
C ASN A 15 16.05 19.20 35.46
N ALA A 16 15.12 20.11 35.80
CA ALA A 16 13.96 20.42 34.95
C ALA A 16 14.33 21.26 33.70
N PHE A 17 15.47 21.96 33.72
CA PHE A 17 16.00 22.65 32.54
C PHE A 17 16.73 21.72 31.55
N SER A 18 16.83 20.42 31.86
CA SER A 18 17.28 19.39 30.93
C SER A 18 16.11 18.73 30.18
N GLN A 19 14.88 19.27 30.28
CA GLN A 19 13.81 18.91 29.37
C GLN A 19 14.12 19.52 28.00
N ASN A 20 15.10 18.91 27.31
CA ASN A 20 15.07 18.78 25.87
C ASN A 20 13.74 18.11 25.57
N ASN A 21 12.70 18.91 25.33
CA ASN A 21 11.60 18.48 24.51
C ASN A 21 12.25 17.85 23.28
N ALA A 22 11.91 16.59 23.01
CA ALA A 22 12.39 15.83 21.87
C ALA A 22 11.80 16.40 20.56
N ILE A 23 11.98 17.69 20.34
CA ILE A 23 11.90 18.35 19.05
C ILE A 23 13.32 18.21 18.53
N HIS A 24 13.47 17.42 17.47
CA HIS A 24 14.71 17.23 16.74
C HIS A 24 15.54 18.53 16.72
N VAL A 25 16.70 18.50 17.38
CA VAL A 25 17.61 19.65 17.41
C VAL A 25 18.26 19.68 16.04
N TYR A 26 17.72 20.51 15.15
CA TYR A 26 18.40 20.83 13.89
C TYR A 26 19.80 21.36 14.24
N PRO A 27 20.84 20.96 13.49
CA PRO A 27 22.21 21.36 13.79
C PRO A 27 22.43 22.88 13.86
N TRP A 28 21.51 23.65 13.28
CA TRP A 28 21.38 25.09 13.43
C TRP A 28 19.90 25.48 13.53
N ASN A 29 19.59 26.41 14.43
CA ASN A 29 18.25 26.98 14.58
C ASN A 29 18.18 28.31 13.80
N PRO A 30 17.25 28.46 12.84
CA PRO A 30 17.07 29.70 12.09
C PRO A 30 16.76 30.93 12.93
N ASP A 31 16.08 30.76 14.07
CA ASP A 31 15.84 31.80 15.08
C ASP A 31 16.83 31.59 16.23
N ALA A 32 18.07 32.02 16.02
CA ALA A 32 19.18 31.70 16.91
C ALA A 32 19.08 32.42 18.26
N ASN A 33 18.40 33.56 18.31
CA ASN A 33 18.22 34.35 19.52
C ASN A 33 16.85 34.14 20.19
N GLN A 34 15.96 33.33 19.62
CA GLN A 34 14.64 32.94 20.13
C GLN A 34 13.71 34.14 20.34
N ASP A 35 13.78 35.14 19.46
CA ASP A 35 12.90 36.31 19.52
C ASP A 35 11.63 36.18 18.66
N ASN A 36 11.42 35.01 18.04
CA ASN A 36 10.36 34.69 17.09
C ASN A 36 10.40 35.49 15.78
N GLU A 37 11.50 36.18 15.49
CA GLU A 37 11.75 36.87 14.22
C GLU A 37 13.04 36.35 13.60
N ILE A 38 13.17 36.44 12.27
CA ILE A 38 14.44 36.13 11.57
C ILE A 38 15.09 37.46 11.19
N GLY A 39 16.11 37.84 11.94
CA GLY A 39 16.76 39.14 11.82
C GLY A 39 18.24 39.08 11.47
N MET A 40 18.89 40.23 11.59
CA MET A 40 20.33 40.36 11.38
C MET A 40 21.14 39.54 12.39
N GLY A 41 20.63 39.38 13.62
CA GLY A 41 21.27 38.55 14.65
C GLY A 41 21.38 37.09 14.22
N ASP A 42 20.32 36.56 13.61
CA ASP A 42 20.23 35.18 13.13
C ASP A 42 21.09 34.94 11.89
N LEU A 43 21.14 35.93 10.99
CA LEU A 43 22.04 35.89 9.83
C LEU A 43 23.51 35.82 10.27
N LEU A 44 23.90 36.60 11.28
CA LEU A 44 25.26 36.54 11.82
C LEU A 44 25.54 35.19 12.50
N SER A 45 24.55 34.60 13.15
CA SER A 45 24.62 33.24 13.68
C SER A 45 24.81 32.21 12.57
N PHE A 46 24.05 32.30 11.48
CA PHE A 46 24.20 31.44 10.30
C PHE A 46 25.62 31.49 9.72
N LEU A 47 26.21 32.68 9.58
CA LEU A 47 27.57 32.83 9.05
C LEU A 47 28.63 32.10 9.87
N SER A 48 28.42 31.90 11.17
CA SER A 48 29.35 31.14 12.02
C SER A 48 29.37 29.65 11.71
N VAL A 49 28.31 29.14 11.09
CA VAL A 49 28.18 27.75 10.68
C VAL A 49 28.14 27.56 9.16
N PHE A 50 28.19 28.65 8.41
CA PHE A 50 28.17 28.63 6.95
C PHE A 50 29.40 27.91 6.39
N GLY A 51 29.17 26.86 5.62
CA GLY A 51 30.22 25.99 5.09
C GLY A 51 30.54 24.77 5.94
N ASN A 52 29.93 24.62 7.13
CA ASN A 52 29.91 23.33 7.81
C ASN A 52 28.98 22.36 7.06
N GLU A 53 29.39 21.11 6.97
CA GLU A 53 28.50 20.04 6.54
C GLU A 53 27.66 19.58 7.75
N PHE A 54 26.36 19.64 7.58
CA PHE A 54 25.42 19.12 8.56
C PHE A 54 24.82 17.83 8.03
N GLY A 55 24.95 16.75 8.80
CA GLY A 55 24.08 15.60 8.60
C GLY A 55 22.66 16.03 8.91
N LEU A 56 21.82 16.14 7.89
CA LEU A 56 20.39 16.11 8.12
C LEU A 56 20.10 14.77 8.80
N PRO A 57 19.24 14.72 9.84
CA PRO A 57 18.70 13.44 10.24
C PRO A 57 18.16 12.76 8.97
N PRO A 58 18.35 11.45 8.78
CA PRO A 58 17.69 10.78 7.67
C PRO A 58 16.22 11.16 7.78
N GLU A 59 15.65 11.76 6.73
CA GLU A 59 14.20 11.96 6.75
C GLU A 59 13.58 10.59 6.99
N PRO A 60 12.58 10.49 7.89
CA PRO A 60 12.08 9.21 8.35
C PRO A 60 11.66 8.28 7.19
N CYS A 61 11.45 8.82 5.99
CA CYS A 61 11.10 8.10 4.79
C CYS A 61 11.77 8.74 3.53
N THR A 62 13.04 8.43 3.24
CA THR A 62 13.69 8.78 1.93
C THR A 62 13.58 7.65 0.90
N TYR A 63 12.69 6.69 1.15
CA TYR A 63 12.45 5.59 0.23
C TYR A 63 11.75 6.13 -1.01
N ASP A 64 12.50 6.23 -2.10
CA ASP A 64 12.00 6.52 -3.43
C ASP A 64 11.47 5.20 -4.01
N GLY A 65 10.15 5.07 -4.01
CA GLY A 65 9.48 3.82 -4.36
C GLY A 65 9.57 3.51 -5.84
N THR A 66 9.21 2.28 -6.20
CA THR A 66 8.86 1.94 -7.58
C THR A 66 7.54 2.63 -7.96
N PRO A 67 7.23 2.81 -9.26
CA PRO A 67 5.95 3.40 -9.69
C PRO A 67 4.72 2.66 -9.13
N LEU A 68 4.82 1.33 -8.96
CA LEU A 68 3.77 0.53 -8.34
C LEU A 68 3.60 0.88 -6.84
N GLU A 69 4.69 1.00 -6.11
CA GLU A 69 4.65 1.38 -4.69
C GLU A 69 4.09 2.78 -4.52
N GLU A 70 4.58 3.76 -5.29
CA GLU A 70 4.06 5.13 -5.29
C GLU A 70 2.56 5.18 -5.54
N LEU A 71 2.06 4.43 -6.53
CA LEU A 71 0.63 4.34 -6.80
C LEU A 71 -0.13 3.75 -5.60
N MET A 72 0.29 2.58 -5.11
CA MET A 72 -0.41 1.84 -4.06
C MET A 72 -0.42 2.60 -2.72
N THR A 73 0.71 3.21 -2.35
CA THR A 73 0.83 4.02 -1.14
C THR A 73 0.16 5.37 -1.30
N GLY A 74 0.25 6.00 -2.48
CA GLY A 74 -0.40 7.28 -2.76
C GLY A 74 -1.93 7.21 -2.70
N ILE A 75 -2.52 6.09 -3.13
CA ILE A 75 -3.96 5.85 -2.95
C ILE A 75 -4.30 5.68 -1.46
N THR A 76 -3.38 5.09 -0.68
CA THR A 76 -3.58 4.83 0.75
C THR A 76 -3.48 6.10 1.59
N ASP A 77 -2.50 6.97 1.30
CA ASP A 77 -2.30 8.23 2.02
C ASP A 77 -3.17 9.40 1.48
N GLY A 78 -3.78 9.22 0.31
CA GLY A 78 -4.70 10.16 -0.32
C GLY A 78 -4.02 11.20 -1.22
N THR A 79 -2.71 11.10 -1.46
CA THR A 79 -1.99 11.94 -2.44
C THR A 79 -2.39 11.61 -3.89
N ILE A 80 -2.85 10.37 -4.13
CA ILE A 80 -3.37 9.92 -5.42
C ILE A 80 -4.85 9.57 -5.28
N ILE A 81 -5.66 10.07 -6.21
CA ILE A 81 -7.07 9.70 -6.37
C ILE A 81 -7.17 8.65 -7.48
N LEU A 82 -7.64 7.45 -7.14
CA LEU A 82 -7.92 6.40 -8.11
C LEU A 82 -9.27 6.68 -8.79
N ASP A 83 -9.22 7.11 -10.05
CA ASP A 83 -10.43 7.35 -10.84
C ASP A 83 -11.12 6.06 -11.20
N SER A 84 -10.37 5.10 -11.74
CA SER A 84 -10.89 3.78 -12.11
C SER A 84 -9.78 2.75 -12.32
N LEU A 85 -10.16 1.48 -12.32
CA LEU A 85 -9.28 0.34 -12.62
C LEU A 85 -9.95 -0.51 -13.68
N PHE A 86 -9.39 -0.56 -14.89
CA PHE A 86 -9.85 -1.46 -15.92
C PHE A 86 -9.19 -2.82 -15.77
N ILE A 87 -10.00 -3.87 -15.81
CA ILE A 87 -9.57 -5.26 -15.67
C ILE A 87 -10.00 -6.02 -16.92
N GLU A 88 -9.09 -6.84 -17.44
CA GLU A 88 -9.39 -7.86 -18.44
C GLU A 88 -8.54 -9.10 -18.19
N TYR A 89 -9.13 -10.28 -18.27
CA TYR A 89 -8.40 -11.53 -18.12
C TYR A 89 -9.01 -12.67 -18.93
N GLU A 90 -8.16 -13.65 -19.23
CA GLU A 90 -8.54 -14.96 -19.75
C GLU A 90 -7.97 -16.04 -18.83
N LEU A 91 -8.83 -16.96 -18.42
CA LEU A 91 -8.47 -18.12 -17.62
C LEU A 91 -8.57 -19.38 -18.48
N GLU A 92 -7.66 -20.31 -18.25
CA GLU A 92 -7.70 -21.66 -18.84
C GLU A 92 -7.40 -22.69 -17.76
N ASP A 93 -8.27 -23.70 -17.66
CA ASP A 93 -8.08 -24.80 -16.71
C ASP A 93 -8.64 -26.11 -17.29
N ILE A 94 -8.04 -27.21 -16.87
CA ILE A 94 -8.42 -28.56 -17.26
C ILE A 94 -8.82 -29.29 -15.99
N SER A 95 -10.11 -29.54 -15.84
CA SER A 95 -10.64 -30.23 -14.68
C SER A 95 -11.27 -31.55 -15.06
N THR A 96 -11.29 -32.46 -14.08
CA THR A 96 -11.86 -33.79 -14.23
C THR A 96 -12.96 -33.97 -13.18
N PHE A 97 -14.20 -34.10 -13.64
CA PHE A 97 -15.38 -34.15 -12.79
C PHE A 97 -16.25 -35.39 -13.09
N TYR A 98 -17.18 -35.68 -12.20
CA TYR A 98 -18.09 -36.83 -12.31
C TYR A 98 -19.52 -36.35 -12.55
N LEU A 99 -20.16 -36.87 -13.60
CA LEU A 99 -21.59 -36.67 -13.81
C LEU A 99 -22.40 -37.70 -13.01
N ALA A 100 -23.53 -37.26 -12.47
CA ALA A 100 -24.46 -38.15 -11.77
C ALA A 100 -24.90 -39.31 -12.68
N GLY A 101 -24.62 -40.54 -12.25
CA GLY A 101 -24.93 -41.76 -13.01
C GLY A 101 -23.82 -42.24 -13.96
N CYS A 102 -22.69 -41.53 -14.04
CA CYS A 102 -21.51 -41.98 -14.80
C CYS A 102 -20.43 -42.50 -13.84
N PRO A 103 -19.98 -43.77 -13.98
CA PRO A 103 -18.91 -44.32 -13.14
C PRO A 103 -17.51 -43.82 -13.54
N GLU A 104 -17.35 -43.40 -14.80
CA GLU A 104 -16.10 -42.85 -15.32
C GLU A 104 -16.09 -41.33 -15.22
N PRO A 105 -14.95 -40.72 -14.87
CA PRO A 105 -14.82 -39.27 -14.87
C PRO A 105 -14.77 -38.72 -16.31
N ILE A 106 -15.17 -37.46 -16.44
CA ILE A 106 -15.05 -36.69 -17.68
C ILE A 106 -14.01 -35.60 -17.44
N THR A 107 -13.05 -35.48 -18.36
CA THR A 107 -12.08 -34.39 -18.38
C THR A 107 -12.53 -33.38 -19.44
N ASP A 108 -12.57 -32.12 -19.07
CA ASP A 108 -12.92 -31.02 -19.96
C ASP A 108 -11.97 -29.84 -19.75
N THR A 109 -11.84 -29.01 -20.77
CA THR A 109 -10.97 -27.84 -20.80
C THR A 109 -11.84 -26.62 -20.94
N LEU A 110 -11.73 -25.71 -19.98
CA LEU A 110 -12.58 -24.53 -19.91
C LEU A 110 -11.74 -23.27 -20.07
N VAL A 111 -12.15 -22.44 -21.03
CA VAL A 111 -11.63 -21.09 -21.22
C VAL A 111 -12.69 -20.08 -20.81
N PHE A 112 -12.33 -19.15 -19.93
CA PHE A 112 -13.21 -18.11 -19.44
C PHE A 112 -12.57 -16.74 -19.64
N VAL A 113 -13.27 -15.84 -20.34
CA VAL A 113 -12.83 -14.46 -20.57
C VAL A 113 -13.76 -13.52 -19.84
N ASN A 114 -13.20 -12.48 -19.22
CA ASN A 114 -14.02 -11.47 -18.56
C ASN A 114 -13.29 -10.13 -18.51
N SER A 115 -14.08 -9.07 -18.31
CA SER A 115 -13.57 -7.72 -18.13
C SER A 115 -14.51 -6.90 -17.25
N GLY A 116 -14.00 -5.82 -16.68
CA GLY A 116 -14.77 -4.92 -15.86
C GLY A 116 -14.06 -3.60 -15.63
N MET A 117 -14.86 -2.56 -15.31
CA MET A 117 -14.35 -1.28 -14.84
C MET A 117 -14.69 -1.14 -13.36
N LEU A 118 -13.68 -0.95 -12.52
CA LEU A 118 -13.82 -0.80 -11.09
C LEU A 118 -13.59 0.65 -10.70
N TYR A 119 -14.24 1.06 -9.61
CA TYR A 119 -14.08 2.39 -9.04
C TYR A 119 -13.74 2.23 -7.57
N GLN A 120 -12.91 3.14 -7.04
CA GLN A 120 -12.61 3.15 -5.61
C GLN A 120 -13.91 3.34 -4.83
N ASP A 121 -14.19 2.47 -3.88
CA ASP A 121 -15.44 2.50 -3.13
C ASP A 121 -15.23 2.62 -1.61
N LEU A 122 -14.09 2.15 -1.10
CA LEU A 122 -13.71 2.25 0.30
C LEU A 122 -12.20 2.50 0.44
N SER A 123 -11.86 3.34 1.40
CA SER A 123 -10.49 3.52 1.90
C SER A 123 -10.50 3.54 3.43
N TYR A 124 -9.70 2.67 4.03
CA TYR A 124 -9.47 2.55 5.47
C TYR A 124 -7.98 2.64 5.75
N SER A 125 -7.61 2.76 7.03
CA SER A 125 -6.19 2.82 7.44
C SER A 125 -5.36 1.59 7.09
N GLU A 126 -6.00 0.44 6.83
CA GLU A 126 -5.33 -0.86 6.64
C GLU A 126 -5.54 -1.43 5.22
N TYR A 127 -6.42 -0.84 4.42
CA TYR A 127 -6.64 -1.25 3.04
C TYR A 127 -7.49 -0.24 2.29
N TRP A 128 -7.36 -0.25 0.97
CA TRP A 128 -8.34 0.36 0.07
C TRP A 128 -8.91 -0.69 -0.88
N ARG A 129 -10.08 -0.36 -1.44
CA ARG A 129 -10.82 -1.25 -2.32
C ARG A 129 -11.36 -0.50 -3.53
N ALA A 130 -11.24 -1.16 -4.68
CA ALA A 130 -11.98 -0.82 -5.88
C ALA A 130 -12.91 -1.97 -6.24
N GLN A 131 -14.14 -1.66 -6.65
CA GLN A 131 -15.09 -2.66 -7.11
C GLN A 131 -15.97 -2.13 -8.23
N GLY A 132 -16.57 -3.06 -8.96
CA GLY A 132 -17.45 -2.77 -10.09
C GLY A 132 -18.15 -4.04 -10.54
N ASN A 133 -18.94 -3.91 -11.60
CA ASN A 133 -19.54 -5.07 -12.25
C ASN A 133 -18.73 -5.46 -13.49
N ASP A 134 -18.65 -6.75 -13.71
CA ASP A 134 -18.04 -7.35 -14.88
C ASP A 134 -19.01 -7.48 -16.06
N ALA A 135 -18.53 -8.06 -17.16
CA ALA A 135 -19.31 -8.29 -18.37
C ALA A 135 -20.53 -9.21 -18.14
N TYR A 136 -20.53 -10.00 -17.07
CA TYR A 136 -21.63 -10.89 -16.65
C TYR A 136 -22.51 -10.28 -15.56
N SER A 137 -22.35 -8.97 -15.27
CA SER A 137 -23.05 -8.26 -14.21
C SER A 137 -22.84 -8.86 -12.82
N LYS A 138 -21.66 -9.46 -12.61
CA LYS A 138 -21.19 -9.95 -11.32
C LYS A 138 -20.11 -9.03 -10.79
N GLU A 139 -19.97 -9.02 -9.47
CA GLU A 139 -19.00 -8.15 -8.82
C GLU A 139 -17.57 -8.60 -9.14
N ILE A 140 -16.72 -7.66 -9.53
CA ILE A 140 -15.27 -7.80 -9.49
C ILE A 140 -14.76 -6.84 -8.42
N ARG A 141 -13.75 -7.29 -7.68
CA ARG A 141 -13.24 -6.54 -6.54
C ARG A 141 -11.73 -6.67 -6.39
N PHE A 142 -11.04 -5.54 -6.41
CA PHE A 142 -9.62 -5.43 -6.17
C PHE A 142 -9.37 -4.78 -4.80
N ARG A 143 -8.46 -5.35 -4.00
CA ARG A 143 -8.08 -4.80 -2.70
C ARG A 143 -6.59 -4.82 -2.52
N PHE A 144 -6.06 -3.73 -1.99
CA PHE A 144 -4.69 -3.64 -1.53
C PHE A 144 -4.70 -3.44 -0.03
N TYR A 145 -4.01 -4.33 0.69
CA TYR A 145 -3.91 -4.36 2.13
C TYR A 145 -2.53 -3.91 2.60
N PHE A 146 -2.49 -3.21 3.72
CA PHE A 146 -1.31 -2.84 4.47
C PHE A 146 -1.52 -3.10 5.96
N ASN A 147 -0.67 -3.94 6.54
CA ASN A 147 -0.62 -4.17 7.98
C ASN A 147 0.50 -3.31 8.58
N SER A 148 0.11 -2.25 9.30
CA SER A 148 1.05 -1.32 9.94
C SER A 148 1.81 -1.90 11.13
N ALA A 149 1.34 -3.00 11.72
CA ALA A 149 2.03 -3.66 12.83
C ALA A 149 3.26 -4.46 12.36
N ASP A 150 3.12 -5.14 11.22
CA ASP A 150 4.14 -6.05 10.69
C ASP A 150 4.86 -5.49 9.45
N GLY A 151 4.38 -4.38 8.88
CA GLY A 151 4.95 -3.78 7.67
C GLY A 151 4.73 -4.60 6.41
N LEU A 152 3.68 -5.42 6.38
CA LEU A 152 3.36 -6.35 5.31
C LEU A 152 2.21 -5.85 4.44
N TYR A 153 2.32 -6.14 3.14
CA TYR A 153 1.39 -5.75 2.10
C TYR A 153 0.95 -6.98 1.30
N HIS A 154 -0.29 -7.00 0.85
CA HIS A 154 -0.75 -8.00 -0.11
C HIS A 154 -1.94 -7.47 -0.92
N VAL A 155 -2.19 -8.09 -2.08
CA VAL A 155 -3.32 -7.81 -2.93
C VAL A 155 -4.29 -8.99 -2.91
N GLN A 156 -5.58 -8.68 -2.88
CA GLN A 156 -6.65 -9.64 -3.08
C GLN A 156 -7.48 -9.27 -4.30
N PHE A 157 -7.86 -10.28 -5.07
CA PHE A 157 -8.65 -10.09 -6.26
C PHE A 157 -9.83 -11.07 -6.33
N GLY A 158 -11.04 -10.54 -6.21
CA GLY A 158 -12.28 -11.29 -6.29
C GLY A 158 -12.93 -11.20 -7.67
N SER A 159 -13.30 -12.36 -8.23
CA SER A 159 -14.19 -12.48 -9.39
C SER A 159 -15.42 -13.31 -9.01
N TYR A 160 -16.52 -12.64 -8.67
CA TYR A 160 -17.73 -13.32 -8.26
C TYR A 160 -18.42 -14.07 -9.39
N ALA A 161 -18.12 -13.77 -10.66
CA ALA A 161 -18.58 -14.57 -11.79
C ALA A 161 -18.17 -16.04 -11.66
N LEU A 162 -16.98 -16.32 -11.13
CA LEU A 162 -16.49 -17.70 -11.05
C LEU A 162 -17.35 -18.57 -10.14
N ASP A 163 -17.74 -18.05 -8.98
CA ASP A 163 -18.61 -18.75 -8.05
C ASP A 163 -20.08 -18.76 -8.54
N ASN A 164 -20.58 -17.62 -9.00
CA ASN A 164 -21.99 -17.49 -9.42
C ASN A 164 -22.33 -18.30 -10.68
N LEU A 165 -21.36 -18.53 -11.56
CA LEU A 165 -21.53 -19.36 -12.76
C LEU A 165 -21.23 -20.84 -12.47
N GLY A 166 -20.78 -21.18 -11.25
CA GLY A 166 -20.59 -22.56 -10.80
C GLY A 166 -19.21 -23.15 -11.09
N PHE A 167 -18.27 -22.40 -11.67
CA PHE A 167 -16.95 -22.93 -12.05
C PHE A 167 -16.18 -23.50 -10.85
N THR A 168 -16.20 -22.81 -9.71
CA THR A 168 -15.59 -23.29 -8.46
C THR A 168 -16.20 -24.60 -7.97
N ASN A 169 -17.53 -24.76 -8.11
CA ASN A 169 -18.23 -25.99 -7.73
C ASN A 169 -17.94 -27.16 -8.67
N ASP A 170 -17.74 -26.86 -9.95
CA ASP A 170 -17.37 -27.84 -10.98
C ASP A 170 -15.88 -28.20 -10.93
N GLY A 171 -15.12 -27.59 -10.02
CA GLY A 171 -13.71 -27.88 -9.79
C GLY A 171 -12.75 -27.14 -10.73
N TYR A 172 -13.18 -26.01 -11.30
CA TYR A 172 -12.36 -25.12 -12.11
C TYR A 172 -11.90 -23.90 -11.32
N PHE A 173 -10.68 -23.43 -11.62
CA PHE A 173 -10.12 -22.16 -11.17
C PHE A 173 -9.95 -21.99 -9.64
N ASP A 174 -9.97 -23.09 -8.88
CA ASP A 174 -9.77 -23.16 -7.42
C ASP A 174 -10.80 -22.38 -6.57
N ASN A 175 -10.74 -21.05 -6.57
CA ASN A 175 -11.57 -20.16 -5.76
C ASN A 175 -11.84 -18.83 -6.49
N MET A 176 -13.00 -18.20 -6.23
CA MET A 176 -13.33 -16.85 -6.72
C MET A 176 -12.41 -15.74 -6.21
N TRP A 177 -11.56 -16.01 -5.22
CA TRP A 177 -10.57 -15.08 -4.70
C TRP A 177 -9.16 -15.54 -5.04
N ALA A 178 -8.36 -14.61 -5.56
CA ALA A 178 -6.92 -14.75 -5.74
C ALA A 178 -6.16 -13.86 -4.76
N TYR A 179 -4.98 -14.32 -4.37
CA TYR A 179 -4.13 -13.66 -3.39
C TYR A 179 -2.70 -13.61 -3.88
N THR A 180 -2.03 -12.50 -3.61
CA THR A 180 -0.57 -12.43 -3.71
C THR A 180 0.05 -12.91 -2.38
N PRO A 181 1.35 -13.24 -2.33
CA PRO A 181 2.02 -13.42 -1.05
C PRO A 181 2.04 -12.10 -0.25
N GLU A 182 2.20 -12.20 1.07
CA GLU A 182 2.50 -11.05 1.92
C GLU A 182 3.97 -10.65 1.74
N VAL A 183 4.20 -9.36 1.47
CA VAL A 183 5.53 -8.81 1.16
C VAL A 183 5.79 -7.55 1.95
N SER A 184 7.05 -7.27 2.28
CA SER A 184 7.47 -5.97 2.81
C SER A 184 7.91 -5.04 1.68
N ILE A 185 7.98 -3.73 1.93
CA ILE A 185 8.71 -2.82 1.04
C ILE A 185 10.24 -2.99 1.25
N PRO A 186 11.06 -2.96 0.19
CA PRO A 186 10.68 -2.83 -1.22
C PRO A 186 9.92 -4.06 -1.73
N PHE A 187 8.89 -3.85 -2.55
CA PHE A 187 8.14 -4.92 -3.19
C PHE A 187 9.05 -5.83 -4.03
N PRO A 188 8.68 -7.11 -4.23
CA PRO A 188 9.45 -8.01 -5.08
C PRO A 188 9.60 -7.46 -6.49
N ALA A 189 10.73 -7.74 -7.14
CA ALA A 189 10.98 -7.29 -8.51
C ALA A 189 10.00 -7.86 -9.56
N SER A 190 9.22 -8.90 -9.21
CA SER A 190 8.14 -9.44 -10.04
C SER A 190 6.88 -8.58 -10.00
N TRP A 191 6.74 -7.68 -9.02
CA TRP A 191 5.61 -6.76 -8.91
C TRP A 191 6.00 -5.45 -9.57
N VAL A 192 5.41 -5.17 -10.73
CA VAL A 192 5.79 -4.01 -11.54
C VAL A 192 4.56 -3.28 -12.05
N MET A 193 4.72 -1.98 -12.26
CA MET A 193 3.78 -1.17 -13.02
C MET A 193 4.52 -0.62 -14.24
N ASN A 194 4.05 -0.95 -15.43
CA ASN A 194 4.64 -0.57 -16.70
C ASN A 194 3.55 -0.05 -17.68
N GLU A 195 3.90 0.09 -18.95
CA GLU A 195 2.98 0.58 -19.99
C GLU A 195 1.76 -0.36 -20.21
N ASP A 196 1.89 -1.65 -19.90
CA ASP A 196 0.86 -2.68 -20.03
C ASP A 196 0.00 -2.84 -18.74
N GLY A 197 0.34 -2.10 -17.67
CA GLY A 197 -0.43 -2.07 -16.43
C GLY A 197 0.34 -2.56 -15.20
N ILE A 198 -0.43 -3.07 -14.23
CA ILE A 198 0.07 -3.68 -13.00
C ILE A 198 0.23 -5.18 -13.21
N GLU A 199 1.44 -5.69 -12.99
CA GLU A 199 1.76 -7.11 -12.97
C GLU A 199 2.08 -7.54 -11.53
N LEU A 200 1.47 -8.63 -11.08
CA LEU A 200 1.61 -9.16 -9.73
C LEU A 200 1.84 -10.67 -9.77
N GLU A 201 2.62 -11.17 -8.82
CA GLU A 201 2.80 -12.60 -8.62
C GLU A 201 1.71 -13.14 -7.69
N TRP A 202 0.82 -13.97 -8.23
CA TRP A 202 -0.28 -14.60 -7.49
C TRP A 202 0.18 -15.91 -6.84
N SER A 203 -0.10 -16.07 -5.56
CA SER A 203 0.25 -17.26 -4.79
C SER A 203 -0.88 -18.31 -4.73
N SER A 204 -2.11 -17.90 -4.99
CA SER A 204 -3.29 -18.79 -4.90
C SER A 204 -4.52 -18.22 -5.60
N GLY A 205 -5.52 -19.08 -5.83
CA GLY A 205 -6.83 -18.73 -6.37
C GLY A 205 -6.84 -18.56 -7.89
N TRP A 206 -7.97 -18.08 -8.42
CA TRP A 206 -8.22 -18.09 -9.87
C TRP A 206 -7.16 -17.43 -10.74
N ALA A 207 -6.45 -16.41 -10.24
CA ALA A 207 -5.48 -15.65 -11.04
C ALA A 207 -4.25 -16.48 -11.44
N ILE A 208 -3.98 -17.61 -10.77
CA ILE A 208 -2.90 -18.53 -11.17
C ILE A 208 -3.22 -19.29 -12.48
N TYR A 209 -4.51 -19.35 -12.85
CA TYR A 209 -5.00 -19.97 -14.08
C TYR A 209 -5.11 -18.96 -15.23
N ALA A 210 -4.67 -17.72 -15.02
CA ALA A 210 -4.75 -16.68 -16.03
C ALA A 210 -3.69 -16.88 -17.11
N ASN A 211 -4.14 -17.01 -18.36
CA ASN A 211 -3.27 -16.91 -19.54
C ASN A 211 -2.75 -15.47 -19.68
N TYR A 212 -3.62 -14.51 -19.40
CA TYR A 212 -3.26 -13.11 -19.21
C TYR A 212 -4.20 -12.47 -18.19
N LEU A 213 -3.68 -11.44 -17.51
CA LEU A 213 -4.45 -10.59 -16.62
C LEU A 213 -3.91 -9.16 -16.71
N HIS A 214 -4.71 -8.28 -17.29
CA HIS A 214 -4.41 -6.85 -17.40
C HIS A 214 -5.13 -6.07 -16.31
N ILE A 215 -4.36 -5.24 -15.61
CA ILE A 215 -4.84 -4.37 -14.53
C ILE A 215 -4.36 -2.96 -14.85
N LEU A 216 -5.25 -2.13 -15.40
CA LEU A 216 -4.92 -0.79 -15.90
C LEU A 216 -5.50 0.29 -14.97
N PRO A 217 -4.69 0.93 -14.12
CA PRO A 217 -5.13 2.00 -13.25
C PRO A 217 -5.22 3.34 -13.99
N TYR A 218 -6.29 4.09 -13.74
CA TYR A 218 -6.46 5.49 -14.13
C TYR A 218 -6.57 6.32 -12.86
N TRP A 219 -5.72 7.33 -12.75
CA TRP A 219 -5.59 8.12 -11.52
C TRP A 219 -5.06 9.52 -11.83
N HIS A 220 -5.23 10.40 -10.85
CA HIS A 220 -4.63 11.73 -10.83
C HIS A 220 -4.15 12.06 -9.42
N TYR A 221 -3.24 13.04 -9.31
CA TYR A 221 -2.86 13.58 -8.01
C TYR A 221 -4.03 14.37 -7.42
N ALA A 222 -4.23 14.27 -6.11
CA ALA A 222 -5.16 15.15 -5.43
C ALA A 222 -4.72 16.61 -5.63
N ASP A 223 -5.64 17.47 -6.07
CA ASP A 223 -5.37 18.91 -6.15
C ASP A 223 -5.05 19.46 -4.74
N GLU A 224 -3.93 20.18 -4.59
CA GLU A 224 -3.52 20.86 -3.34
C GLU A 224 -4.50 21.97 -2.89
#